data_AF-A0A117L8L3-F1
#
_entry.id   AF-A0A117L8L3-F1
#
_cell.length_a   1.000
_cell.length_b   1.000
_cell.length_c   1.000
_cell.angle_alpha   90.00
_cell.angle_beta   90.00
_cell.angle_gamma   90.00
#
_symmetry.space_group_name_H-M   'P 1'
#
loop_
_entity.id
_entity.type
_entity.pdbx_description
1 polymer ?
#
loop_
_entity_poly.entity_id
_entity_poly.type
_entity_poly.pdbx_seq_one_letter_code
_entity_poly.pdbx_strand_id
1 'polypeptide(L)'
;MKYYSLIDKVYRIENLKKAYGAVKANNGAPGVDGQTVRAFGENLDDEIVKLHLELKTGTYRPSPVLRVEIPKPDGGKRLLGIPTVRDRVVQQALLNVLQPIFD
;
A
#
# COMPACT_ATOMS: atom_id res chain seq x y z
N MET A 1 -17.14 19.55 -11.72
CA MET A 1 -17.16 18.37 -10.83
C MET A 1 -15.75 18.16 -10.32
N LYS A 2 -15.58 18.19 -9.00
CA LYS A 2 -14.32 18.48 -8.31
C LYS A 2 -13.58 17.15 -8.02
N TYR A 3 -12.30 17.03 -8.40
CA TYR A 3 -11.41 15.88 -8.12
C TYR A 3 -11.40 15.41 -6.65
N TYR A 4 -11.86 16.26 -5.73
CA TYR A 4 -12.00 16.00 -4.30
C TYR A 4 -12.94 14.85 -3.90
N SER A 5 -13.79 14.28 -4.78
CA SER A 5 -14.82 13.29 -4.37
C SER A 5 -14.35 11.83 -4.30
N LEU A 6 -13.12 11.54 -4.74
CA LEU A 6 -12.55 10.19 -4.69
C LEU A 6 -11.39 10.11 -3.71
N ILE A 7 -10.51 11.11 -3.69
CA ILE A 7 -9.36 11.11 -2.79
C ILE A 7 -9.79 11.10 -1.32
N ASP A 8 -10.93 11.74 -1.00
CA ASP A 8 -11.49 11.71 0.35
C ASP A 8 -11.91 10.32 0.81
N LYS A 9 -12.29 9.45 -0.13
CA LYS A 9 -12.63 8.05 0.12
C LYS A 9 -11.38 7.19 0.29
N VAL A 10 -10.32 7.51 -0.45
CA VAL A 10 -9.04 6.80 -0.39
C VAL A 10 -8.45 6.90 1.01
N TYR A 11 -8.32 8.12 1.55
CA TYR A 11 -7.67 8.33 2.85
C TYR A 11 -8.58 8.10 4.06
N ARG A 12 -9.82 7.62 3.91
CA ARG A 12 -10.67 7.31 5.07
C ARG A 12 -10.01 6.26 5.94
N ILE A 13 -10.05 6.45 7.25
CA ILE A 13 -9.45 5.54 8.23
C ILE A 13 -9.98 4.12 8.03
N GLU A 14 -11.28 3.97 7.80
CA GLU A 14 -11.93 2.68 7.57
C GLU A 14 -11.42 2.01 6.29
N ASN A 15 -11.24 2.78 5.22
CA ASN A 15 -10.71 2.25 3.95
C ASN A 15 -9.24 1.85 4.08
N LEU A 16 -8.42 2.67 4.76
CA LEU A 16 -7.01 2.35 5.02
C LEU A 16 -6.88 1.09 5.90
N LYS A 17 -7.72 0.92 6.93
CA LYS A 17 -7.78 -0.31 7.74
C LYS A 17 -8.18 -1.52 6.91
N LYS A 18 -9.19 -1.38 6.05
CA LYS A 18 -9.61 -2.44 5.11
C LYS A 18 -8.48 -2.80 4.15
N ALA A 19 -7.78 -1.80 3.62
CA ALA A 19 -6.63 -1.98 2.74
C ALA A 19 -5.49 -2.74 3.43
N TYR A 20 -5.17 -2.38 4.69
CA TYR A 20 -4.22 -3.15 5.49
C TYR A 20 -4.67 -4.60 5.68
N GLY A 21 -5.95 -4.86 5.93
CA GLY A 21 -6.49 -6.22 6.02
C GLY A 21 -6.18 -7.08 4.80
N ALA A 22 -6.37 -6.53 3.59
CA ALA A 22 -6.02 -7.22 2.34
C ALA A 22 -4.50 -7.38 2.16
N VAL A 23 -3.70 -6.36 2.46
CA VAL A 23 -2.23 -6.45 2.43
C VAL A 23 -1.72 -7.51 3.40
N LYS A 24 -2.34 -7.61 4.58
CA LYS A 24 -2.01 -8.61 5.59
C LYS A 24 -2.33 -10.02 5.12
N ALA A 25 -3.49 -10.22 4.49
CA ALA A 25 -3.86 -11.52 3.93
C ALA A 25 -2.89 -12.00 2.85
N ASN A 26 -2.34 -11.08 2.04
CA ASN A 26 -1.34 -11.41 1.01
C ASN A 26 0.04 -11.77 1.59
N ASN A 27 0.35 -11.35 2.82
CA ASN A 27 1.59 -11.66 3.56
C ASN A 27 2.89 -11.51 2.74
N GLY A 28 2.98 -10.48 1.90
CA GLY A 28 4.13 -10.25 1.03
C GLY A 28 5.39 -9.84 1.78
N ALA A 29 6.55 -10.11 1.18
CA ALA A 29 7.88 -9.74 1.69
C ALA A 29 8.00 -8.23 2.02
N PRO A 30 8.88 -7.85 2.95
CA PRO A 30 9.14 -6.46 3.26
C PRO A 30 9.72 -5.69 2.06
N GLY A 31 9.51 -4.37 2.04
CA GLY A 31 10.08 -3.48 1.03
C GLY A 31 11.49 -3.03 1.40
N VAL A 32 11.92 -1.90 0.83
CA VAL A 32 13.27 -1.35 1.03
C VAL A 32 13.56 -0.95 2.49
N ASP A 33 12.52 -0.68 3.28
CA ASP A 33 12.59 -0.34 4.70
C ASP A 33 12.71 -1.55 5.63
N GLY A 34 12.63 -2.77 5.09
CA GLY A 34 12.70 -4.00 5.88
C GLY A 34 11.48 -4.26 6.78
N GLN A 35 10.47 -3.39 6.78
CA GLN A 35 9.33 -3.53 7.69
C GLN A 35 8.40 -4.64 7.22
N THR A 36 8.16 -5.63 8.09
CA THR A 36 7.23 -6.72 7.81
C THR A 36 5.78 -6.29 8.04
N VAL A 37 4.84 -7.01 7.43
CA VAL A 37 3.40 -6.82 7.67
C VAL A 37 3.06 -6.92 9.16
N ARG A 38 3.70 -7.86 9.88
CA ARG A 38 3.51 -8.03 11.32
C ARG A 38 3.97 -6.79 12.08
N ALA A 39 5.19 -6.30 11.82
CA ALA A 39 5.76 -5.14 12.49
C ALA A 39 4.95 -3.86 12.23
N PHE A 40 4.47 -3.66 10.99
CA PHE A 40 3.54 -2.56 10.69
C PHE A 40 2.24 -2.68 11.50
N GLY A 41 1.73 -3.91 11.64
CA GLY A 41 0.51 -4.20 12.39
C GLY A 41 0.60 -4.00 13.90
N GLU A 42 1.79 -4.00 14.49
CA GLU A 42 1.99 -3.77 15.93
C GLU A 42 1.63 -2.33 16.34
N ASN A 43 1.79 -1.36 15.42
CA ASN A 43 1.41 0.05 15.61
C ASN A 43 0.34 0.49 14.60
N LEU A 44 -0.59 -0.40 14.28
CA LEU A 44 -1.52 -0.21 13.16
C LEU A 44 -2.30 1.11 13.22
N ASP A 45 -2.89 1.44 14.38
CA ASP A 45 -3.72 2.63 14.49
C ASP A 45 -2.92 3.92 14.24
N ASP A 46 -1.72 4.01 14.80
CA ASP A 46 -0.82 5.15 14.58
C ASP A 46 -0.39 5.25 13.12
N GLU A 47 -0.02 4.14 12.49
CA GLU A 47 0.37 4.13 11.07
C GLU A 47 -0.78 4.57 10.16
N ILE A 48 -2.01 4.13 10.45
CA ILE A 48 -3.21 4.50 9.70
C ILE A 48 -3.54 5.99 9.89
N VAL A 49 -3.44 6.52 11.12
CA VAL A 49 -3.65 7.95 11.39
C VAL A 49 -2.60 8.80 10.66
N LYS A 50 -1.32 8.40 10.68
CA LYS A 50 -0.27 9.08 9.91
C LYS A 50 -0.59 9.07 8.41
N LEU A 51 -0.93 7.90 7.84
CA LEU A 51 -1.31 7.80 6.43
C LEU A 51 -2.51 8.67 6.08
N HIS A 52 -3.54 8.68 6.93
CA HIS A 52 -4.70 9.54 6.74
C HIS A 52 -4.30 11.01 6.64
N LEU A 53 -3.52 11.51 7.60
CA LEU A 53 -3.10 12.91 7.64
C LEU A 53 -2.19 13.25 6.45
N GLU A 54 -1.24 12.39 6.14
CA GLU A 54 -0.31 12.63 5.03
C GLU A 54 -0.99 12.64 3.67
N LEU A 55 -1.91 11.71 3.43
CA LEU A 55 -2.69 11.67 2.19
C LEU A 55 -3.67 12.85 2.11
N LYS A 56 -4.34 13.19 3.21
CA LYS A 56 -5.27 14.32 3.28
C LYS A 56 -4.58 15.66 3.05
N THR A 57 -3.34 15.80 3.51
CA THR A 57 -2.55 17.05 3.38
C THR A 57 -1.63 17.06 2.15
N GLY A 58 -1.57 15.98 1.36
CA GLY A 58 -0.70 15.87 0.19
C GLY A 58 0.79 15.75 0.52
N THR A 59 1.13 15.43 1.76
CA THR A 59 2.51 15.30 2.25
C THR A 59 3.05 13.88 2.16
N TYR A 60 2.20 12.88 1.91
CA TYR A 60 2.62 11.50 1.66
C TYR A 60 3.64 11.42 0.51
N ARG A 61 4.70 10.63 0.70
CA ARG A 61 5.73 10.35 -0.30
C ARG A 61 5.95 8.83 -0.37
N PRO A 62 5.72 8.19 -1.52
CA PRO A 62 5.95 6.76 -1.67
C PRO A 62 7.45 6.45 -1.60
N SER A 63 7.79 5.28 -1.05
CA SER A 63 9.18 4.82 -1.00
C SER A 63 9.60 4.18 -2.32
N PRO A 64 10.91 4.14 -2.63
CA PRO A 64 11.40 3.34 -3.75
C PRO A 64 11.10 1.85 -3.54
N VAL A 65 10.78 1.15 -4.62
CA VAL A 65 10.53 -0.30 -4.56
C VAL A 65 11.83 -1.07 -4.41
N LEU A 66 11.83 -2.10 -3.57
CA LEU A 66 12.94 -3.05 -3.46
C LEU A 66 12.98 -3.93 -4.70
N ARG A 67 14.12 -3.96 -5.40
CA ARG A 67 14.32 -4.86 -6.54
C ARG A 67 14.79 -6.22 -6.08
N VAL A 68 14.07 -7.27 -6.50
CA VAL A 68 14.43 -8.67 -6.25
C VAL A 68 14.47 -9.42 -7.58
N GLU A 69 15.53 -10.19 -7.79
CA GLU A 69 15.65 -11.10 -8.92
C GLU A 69 15.09 -12.46 -8.56
N ILE A 70 14.13 -12.94 -9.35
CA ILE A 70 13.57 -14.29 -9.23
C ILE A 70 13.91 -15.09 -10.49
N PRO A 71 14.44 -16.31 -10.37
CA PRO A 71 14.68 -17.15 -11.54
C PRO A 71 13.35 -17.50 -12.22
N LYS A 72 13.32 -17.43 -13.55
CA LYS A 72 12.24 -18.00 -14.35
C LYS A 72 12.49 -19.50 -14.57
N PRO A 73 11.43 -20.30 -14.81
CA PRO A 73 11.59 -21.72 -15.15
C PRO A 73 12.43 -22.00 -16.40
N ASP A 74 12.51 -21.04 -17.33
CA ASP A 74 13.17 -21.14 -18.64
C ASP A 74 14.63 -20.63 -18.65
N GLY A 75 15.20 -20.30 -17.48
CA GLY A 75 16.61 -19.86 -17.36
C GLY A 75 16.82 -18.34 -17.40
N GLY A 76 15.77 -17.54 -17.57
CA GLY A 76 15.85 -16.08 -17.43
C GLY A 76 15.69 -15.59 -15.99
N LYS A 77 15.82 -14.26 -15.77
CA LYS A 77 15.47 -13.61 -14.50
C LYS A 77 14.23 -12.74 -14.66
N ARG A 78 13.36 -12.74 -13.65
CA ARG A 78 12.26 -11.78 -13.48
C ARG A 78 12.65 -10.78 -12.40
N LEU A 79 12.64 -9.50 -12.75
CA LEU A 79 12.77 -8.43 -11.77
C LEU A 79 11.40 -8.16 -11.15
N LEU A 80 11.30 -8.32 -9.83
CA LEU A 80 10.16 -7.85 -9.05
C LEU A 80 10.51 -6.54 -8.35
N GLY A 81 9.54 -5.63 -8.31
CA GLY A 81 9.56 -4.47 -7.42
C GLY A 81 8.64 -4.75 -6.24
N ILE A 82 9.19 -4.73 -5.03
CA ILE A 82 8.44 -4.94 -3.79
C ILE A 82 8.30 -3.57 -3.09
N PRO A 83 7.10 -2.95 -3.08
CA PRO A 83 6.86 -1.72 -2.33
C PRO A 83 6.90 -1.99 -0.82
N THR A 84 7.07 -0.95 -0.01
CA THR A 84 6.94 -1.06 1.46
C THR A 84 5.52 -1.49 1.85
N VAL A 85 5.34 -2.01 3.06
CA VAL A 85 3.99 -2.35 3.57
C VAL A 85 3.11 -1.11 3.55
N ARG A 86 3.65 0.03 3.99
CA ARG A 86 2.98 1.33 3.98
C ARG A 86 2.48 1.72 2.59
N ASP A 87 3.33 1.60 1.57
CA ASP A 87 2.94 1.92 0.19
C ASP A 87 1.90 0.95 -0.36
N ARG A 88 1.99 -0.34 -0.02
CA ARG A 88 0.98 -1.34 -0.41
C ARG A 88 -0.38 -1.03 0.21
N VAL A 89 -0.44 -0.54 1.45
CA VAL A 89 -1.69 -0.09 2.07
C VAL A 89 -2.31 1.05 1.27
N VAL A 90 -1.52 2.05 0.86
CA VAL A 90 -2.01 3.18 0.05
C VAL A 90 -2.48 2.72 -1.33
N GLN A 91 -1.71 1.86 -2.01
CA GLN A 91 -2.07 1.31 -3.31
C GLN A 91 -3.35 0.48 -3.25
N GLN A 92 -3.51 -0.34 -2.21
CA GLN A 92 -4.74 -1.11 -2.01
C GLN A 92 -5.93 -0.22 -1.66
N ALA A 93 -5.72 0.87 -0.89
CA ALA A 93 -6.76 1.84 -0.59
C ALA A 93 -7.24 2.59 -1.85
N LEU A 94 -6.32 2.90 -2.78
CA LEU A 94 -6.66 3.40 -4.11
C LEU A 94 -7.47 2.37 -4.90
N LEU A 95 -7.01 1.12 -4.94
CA LEU A 95 -7.69 0.03 -5.65
C LEU A 95 -9.13 -0.15 -5.15
N ASN A 96 -9.35 -0.17 -3.83
CA ASN A 96 -10.69 -0.31 -3.23
C ASN A 96 -11.70 0.76 -3.72
N VAL A 97 -11.22 1.96 -4.04
CA VAL A 97 -12.06 3.08 -4.49
C VAL A 97 -12.21 3.10 -6.00
N LEU A 98 -11.14 2.80 -6.73
CA LEU A 98 -11.12 2.86 -8.19
C LEU A 98 -11.74 1.63 -8.84
N GLN A 99 -11.51 0.44 -8.31
CA GLN A 99 -11.94 -0.81 -8.93
C GLN A 99 -13.45 -0.86 -9.23
N PRO A 100 -14.36 -0.51 -8.31
CA PRO A 100 -15.81 -0.52 -8.58
C PRO A 100 -16.31 0.52 -9.59
N ILE A 101 -15.41 1.39 -10.09
CA ILE A 101 -15.72 2.38 -11.13
C ILE A 101 -15.40 1.81 -12.52
N PHE A 102 -14.45 0.88 -12.58
CA PHE A 102 -13.97 0.28 -13.83
C PHE A 102 -14.49 -1.15 -14.06
N ASP A 103 -14.90 -1.84 -13.00
CA ASP A 103 -15.57 -3.16 -13.02
C ASP A 103 -17.09 -3.00 -12.82
#